data_AF-A0A8J4DUF8-F1
#
_entry.id   AF-A0A8J4DUF8-F1
#
_cell.length_a   1.000
_cell.length_b   1.000
_cell.length_c   1.000
_cell.angle_alpha   90.00
_cell.angle_beta   90.00
_cell.angle_gamma   90.00
#
_symmetry.space_group_name_H-M   'P 1'
#
loop_
_entity.id
_entity.type
_entity.pdbx_description
1 polymer ?
#
loop_
_entity_poly.entity_id
_entity_poly.type
_entity_poly.pdbx_seq_one_letter_code
_entity_poly.pdbx_strand_id
1 'polypeptide(L)'
;MSKLVALGLFLWASLVLAPPPAAAAVPHTVRFVNSSNQTIWIGSTVNADGSASLTGLPTLAPGQSATITIPENVAPGHWRGKFFARQGCTGASGSTFHCLVGDCGVYADRCTTGEQPSSLAEFNFDPGDGLAPWYNVSYVNAFSLPITISPDNAPAPPPGGGSCQVMGCAKDLLPYCPAGNVTYHPSTGARMLCTNPNRDAQTPYSEALKAQCPYAYSWSRHDQEPGNQVMRQCANCSGFTITFHAPGSTEPTPRVGPVVGLADKCMDVDGANPADRTVVQLYTCNTSAAQRWTIGTDGTIRALGKCLDVADAGTANYTRVQLYTCNTSGAQQWRATAALQLQNPQSGRCLDVSGANPADRTPLVLYDCHTGANQKWRLP
;
A
#
# COMPACT_ATOMS: atom_id res chain seq x y z
N MET A 1 -60.08 -46.68 -46.80
CA MET A 1 -59.61 -47.14 -45.48
C MET A 1 -58.31 -46.40 -45.15
N SER A 2 -58.41 -45.23 -44.53
CA SER A 2 -57.24 -44.42 -44.15
C SER A 2 -56.75 -44.83 -42.76
N LYS A 3 -55.46 -45.17 -42.66
CA LYS A 3 -54.80 -45.57 -41.40
C LYS A 3 -54.41 -44.33 -40.59
N LEU A 4 -54.89 -44.24 -39.35
CA LEU A 4 -54.38 -43.34 -38.31
C LEU A 4 -53.05 -43.87 -37.76
N VAL A 5 -52.06 -43.00 -37.59
CA VAL A 5 -50.83 -43.25 -36.84
C VAL A 5 -50.94 -42.50 -35.51
N ALA A 6 -50.86 -43.21 -34.38
CA ALA A 6 -50.85 -42.63 -33.04
C ALA A 6 -49.40 -42.37 -32.61
N LEU A 7 -49.07 -41.12 -32.29
CA LEU A 7 -47.80 -40.72 -31.66
C LEU A 7 -47.93 -40.85 -30.13
N GLY A 8 -47.11 -41.68 -29.51
CA GLY A 8 -46.97 -41.74 -28.06
C GLY A 8 -46.02 -40.65 -27.54
N LEU A 9 -46.49 -39.82 -26.60
CA LEU A 9 -45.63 -38.89 -25.85
C LEU A 9 -44.89 -39.63 -24.73
N PHE A 10 -43.56 -39.63 -24.77
CA PHE A 10 -42.70 -39.94 -23.63
C PHE A 10 -42.38 -38.65 -22.86
N LEU A 11 -42.83 -38.53 -21.60
CA LEU A 11 -42.35 -37.48 -20.70
C LEU A 11 -40.99 -37.87 -20.11
N TRP A 12 -39.96 -37.09 -20.42
CA TRP A 12 -38.69 -37.11 -19.70
C TRP A 12 -38.75 -36.11 -18.54
N ALA A 13 -38.83 -36.61 -17.31
CA ALA A 13 -38.65 -35.78 -16.12
C ALA A 13 -37.17 -35.40 -15.99
N SER A 14 -36.83 -34.15 -16.33
CA SER A 14 -35.49 -33.61 -16.14
C SER A 14 -35.31 -33.23 -14.67
N LEU A 15 -34.50 -34.00 -13.94
CA LEU A 15 -34.06 -33.64 -12.59
C LEU A 15 -33.05 -32.49 -12.71
N VAL A 16 -33.50 -31.25 -12.45
CA VAL A 16 -32.60 -30.09 -12.39
C VAL A 16 -31.81 -30.17 -11.09
N LEU A 17 -30.53 -30.55 -11.15
CA LEU A 17 -29.62 -30.38 -10.02
C LEU A 17 -29.45 -28.87 -9.76
N ALA A 18 -29.76 -28.44 -8.55
CA ALA A 18 -29.42 -27.10 -8.10
C ALA A 18 -27.88 -26.92 -8.18
N PRO A 19 -27.39 -25.76 -8.66
CA PRO A 19 -25.96 -25.48 -8.68
C PRO A 19 -25.40 -25.56 -7.25
N PRO A 20 -24.15 -26.03 -7.08
CA PRO A 20 -23.51 -26.00 -5.76
C PRO A 20 -23.51 -24.57 -5.22
N PRO A 21 -23.67 -24.39 -3.89
CA PRO A 21 -23.60 -23.06 -3.29
C PRO A 21 -22.26 -22.42 -3.66
N ALA A 22 -22.30 -21.15 -4.07
CA ALA A 22 -21.09 -20.37 -4.32
C ALA A 22 -20.20 -20.43 -3.07
N ALA A 23 -18.90 -20.68 -3.25
CA ALA A 23 -17.94 -20.58 -2.15
C ALA A 23 -18.07 -19.19 -1.53
N ALA A 24 -18.15 -19.12 -0.19
CA ALA A 24 -18.21 -17.84 0.50
C ALA A 24 -16.99 -16.99 0.15
N ALA A 25 -17.21 -15.74 -0.24
CA ALA A 25 -16.13 -14.82 -0.55
C ALA A 25 -15.18 -14.70 0.65
N VAL A 26 -13.87 -14.76 0.41
CA VAL A 26 -12.86 -14.55 1.45
C VAL A 26 -12.93 -13.07 1.86
N PRO A 27 -13.12 -12.75 3.15
CA PRO A 27 -13.18 -11.36 3.58
C PRO A 27 -11.90 -10.61 3.27
N HIS A 28 -12.03 -9.34 2.91
CA HIS A 28 -10.87 -8.47 2.73
C HIS A 28 -10.05 -8.33 4.01
N THR A 29 -8.75 -8.05 3.83
CA THR A 29 -7.84 -7.71 4.92
C THR A 29 -7.37 -6.27 4.83
N VAL A 30 -7.05 -5.67 5.97
CA VAL A 30 -6.40 -4.37 6.04
C VAL A 30 -5.10 -4.50 6.81
N ARG A 31 -3.98 -4.22 6.13
CA ARG A 31 -2.65 -4.19 6.71
C ARG A 31 -2.26 -2.75 7.06
N PHE A 32 -1.94 -2.51 8.32
CA PHE A 32 -1.43 -1.23 8.80
C PHE A 32 0.10 -1.27 8.84
N VAL A 33 0.75 -0.22 8.34
CA VAL A 33 2.21 -0.04 8.37
C VAL A 33 2.52 1.28 9.05
N ASN A 34 3.33 1.22 10.10
CA ASN A 34 3.85 2.42 10.74
C ASN A 34 5.24 2.76 10.17
N SER A 35 5.27 3.66 9.19
CA SER A 35 6.50 4.26 8.64
C SER A 35 6.81 5.61 9.29
N SER A 36 6.09 5.98 10.36
CA SER A 36 6.38 7.18 11.14
C SER A 36 7.53 6.94 12.11
N ASN A 37 7.98 8.01 12.76
CA ASN A 37 9.04 7.99 13.77
C ASN A 37 8.52 7.83 15.21
N GLN A 38 7.22 7.56 15.39
CA GLN A 38 6.58 7.41 16.70
C GLN A 38 5.71 6.17 16.75
N THR A 39 5.43 5.68 17.96
CA THR A 39 4.40 4.65 18.16
C THR A 39 3.02 5.23 17.82
N ILE A 40 2.22 4.45 17.10
CA ILE A 40 0.82 4.79 16.77
C ILE A 40 -0.12 3.71 17.30
N TRP A 41 -1.32 4.13 17.69
CA TRP A 41 -2.41 3.23 18.08
C TRP A 41 -3.50 3.32 17.03
N ILE A 42 -3.77 2.21 16.34
CA ILE A 42 -4.79 2.21 15.30
C ILE A 42 -6.16 2.43 15.95
N GLY A 43 -6.85 3.46 15.50
CA GLY A 43 -8.24 3.74 15.82
C GLY A 43 -9.14 3.41 14.65
N SER A 44 -10.39 3.07 14.94
CA SER A 44 -11.40 2.84 13.92
C SER A 44 -12.77 3.26 14.42
N THR A 45 -13.55 3.87 13.53
CA THR A 45 -14.97 4.16 13.76
C THR A 45 -15.76 3.73 12.53
N VAL A 46 -17.05 3.54 12.72
CA VAL A 46 -17.96 3.01 11.71
C VAL A 46 -19.09 3.98 11.41
N ASN A 47 -19.69 3.83 10.24
CA ASN A 47 -20.88 4.57 9.88
C ASN A 47 -22.07 4.14 10.75
N ALA A 48 -23.06 5.03 10.89
CA ALA A 48 -24.31 4.73 11.58
C ALA A 48 -25.26 3.88 10.71
N ASP A 49 -24.77 2.73 10.24
CA ASP A 49 -25.45 1.84 9.29
C ASP A 49 -25.45 0.37 9.74
N GLY A 50 -25.17 0.12 11.02
CA GLY A 50 -25.09 -1.22 11.61
C GLY A 50 -23.73 -1.89 11.49
N SER A 51 -22.75 -1.29 10.80
CA SER A 51 -21.37 -1.81 10.73
C SER A 51 -20.78 -2.08 12.12
N ALA A 52 -20.11 -3.21 12.28
CA ALA A 52 -19.56 -3.62 13.57
C ALA A 52 -18.33 -2.80 13.98
N SER A 53 -18.34 -2.27 15.22
CA SER A 53 -17.17 -1.63 15.81
C SER A 53 -16.05 -2.65 16.02
N LEU A 54 -14.83 -2.25 15.67
CA LEU A 54 -13.66 -3.13 15.72
C LEU A 54 -12.99 -3.08 17.10
N THR A 55 -12.44 -4.22 17.52
CA THR A 55 -11.65 -4.37 18.75
C THR A 55 -10.37 -5.17 18.47
N GLY A 56 -9.41 -5.16 19.39
CA GLY A 56 -8.11 -5.80 19.15
C GLY A 56 -7.26 -5.09 18.09
N LEU A 57 -7.50 -3.80 17.85
CA LEU A 57 -6.73 -3.00 16.92
C LEU A 57 -5.27 -2.86 17.39
N PRO A 58 -4.29 -2.91 16.47
CA PRO A 58 -2.89 -3.00 16.85
C PRO A 58 -2.33 -1.67 17.35
N THR A 59 -1.40 -1.77 18.29
CA THR A 59 -0.41 -0.72 18.59
C THR A 59 0.86 -1.03 17.80
N LEU A 60 1.39 -0.05 17.07
CA LEU A 60 2.52 -0.25 16.17
C LEU A 60 3.66 0.70 16.55
N ALA A 61 4.81 0.16 16.94
CA ALA A 61 6.06 0.91 17.00
C ALA A 61 6.57 1.26 15.58
N PRO A 62 7.49 2.22 15.42
CA PRO A 62 8.11 2.53 14.14
C PRO A 62 8.65 1.28 13.41
N GLY A 63 8.35 1.16 12.12
CA GLY A 63 8.73 0.04 11.27
C GLY A 63 7.86 -1.22 11.41
N GLN A 64 6.90 -1.25 12.34
CA GLN A 64 6.01 -2.39 12.52
C GLN A 64 4.82 -2.36 11.57
N SER A 65 4.25 -3.54 11.34
CA SER A 65 2.98 -3.70 10.63
C SER A 65 2.14 -4.80 11.26
N ALA A 66 0.82 -4.69 11.13
CA ALA A 66 -0.13 -5.72 11.53
C ALA A 66 -1.31 -5.75 10.56
N THR A 67 -1.97 -6.90 10.47
CA THR A 67 -3.10 -7.11 9.56
C THR A 67 -4.33 -7.51 10.35
N ILE A 68 -5.48 -6.96 9.98
CA ILE A 68 -6.80 -7.38 10.47
C ILE A 68 -7.65 -7.89 9.32
N THR A 69 -8.63 -8.72 9.64
CA THR A 69 -9.69 -9.14 8.71
C THR A 69 -10.91 -8.26 8.92
N ILE A 70 -11.50 -7.77 7.83
CA ILE A 70 -12.69 -6.92 7.89
C ILE A 70 -13.94 -7.81 8.03
N PRO A 71 -14.84 -7.53 8.98
CA PRO A 71 -16.03 -8.34 9.21
C PRO A 71 -17.15 -8.01 8.21
N GLU A 72 -16.86 -8.05 6.91
CA GLU A 72 -17.82 -7.67 5.85
C GLU A 72 -18.88 -8.75 5.58
N ASN A 73 -18.63 -10.00 5.98
CA ASN A 73 -19.55 -11.12 5.77
C ASN A 73 -20.39 -11.49 7.00
N VAL A 74 -20.31 -10.71 8.07
CA VAL A 74 -21.18 -10.86 9.25
C VAL A 74 -22.24 -9.77 9.25
N ALA A 75 -23.37 -10.00 9.91
CA ALA A 75 -24.46 -9.02 9.99
C ALA A 75 -23.91 -7.62 10.32
N PRO A 76 -24.23 -6.58 9.53
CA PRO A 76 -25.31 -6.50 8.52
C PRO A 76 -25.00 -7.05 7.12
N GLY A 77 -23.83 -7.63 6.88
CA GLY A 77 -23.38 -8.10 5.56
C GLY A 77 -22.54 -7.07 4.81
N HIS A 78 -22.02 -6.07 5.54
CA HIS A 78 -21.09 -5.07 5.06
C HIS A 78 -20.29 -4.49 6.25
N TRP A 79 -19.18 -3.81 5.95
CA TRP A 79 -18.48 -2.94 6.88
C TRP A 79 -18.14 -1.61 6.21
N ARG A 80 -18.62 -0.52 6.78
CA ARG A 80 -18.31 0.84 6.31
C ARG A 80 -17.77 1.65 7.46
N GLY A 81 -16.58 2.20 7.28
CA GLY A 81 -15.88 2.85 8.35
C GLY A 81 -14.56 3.42 7.92
N LYS A 82 -13.78 3.77 8.93
CA LYS A 82 -12.54 4.49 8.76
C LYS A 82 -11.50 4.06 9.77
N PHE A 83 -10.25 4.26 9.39
CA PHE A 83 -9.08 4.03 10.19
C PHE A 83 -8.25 5.30 10.31
N PHE A 84 -7.60 5.46 11.46
CA PHE A 84 -6.71 6.59 11.74
C PHE A 84 -5.62 6.17 12.73
N ALA A 85 -4.54 6.94 12.75
CA ALA A 85 -3.47 6.78 13.73
C ALA A 85 -3.68 7.73 14.91
N ARG A 86 -3.81 7.18 16.11
CA ARG A 86 -3.76 7.94 17.36
C ARG A 86 -2.32 8.15 17.77
N GLN A 87 -2.00 9.36 18.23
CA GLN A 87 -0.62 9.79 18.50
C GLN A 87 -0.49 10.38 19.89
N GLY A 88 0.71 10.27 20.46
CA GLY A 88 1.02 10.79 21.80
C GLY A 88 0.14 10.18 22.89
N CYS A 89 -0.22 8.89 22.76
CA CYS A 89 -1.09 8.24 23.73
C CYS A 89 -0.35 7.90 25.01
N THR A 90 -0.99 8.15 26.16
CA THR A 90 -0.46 7.83 27.49
C THR A 90 -1.57 7.29 28.40
N GLY A 91 -1.20 6.75 29.56
CA GLY A 91 -2.15 6.18 30.52
C GLY A 91 -2.44 4.69 30.31
N ALA A 92 -3.29 4.14 31.17
CA ALA A 92 -3.60 2.71 31.18
C ALA A 92 -4.90 2.40 30.42
N SER A 93 -4.83 1.44 29.50
CA SER A 93 -6.00 0.97 28.73
C SER A 93 -7.10 0.46 29.65
N GLY A 94 -8.33 0.83 29.35
CA GLY A 94 -9.52 0.59 30.18
C GLY A 94 -9.74 1.58 31.32
N SER A 95 -8.85 2.58 31.50
CA SER A 95 -9.03 3.60 32.54
C SER A 95 -8.58 5.00 32.11
N THR A 96 -7.28 5.28 32.16
CA THR A 96 -6.69 6.63 31.99
C THR A 96 -6.09 6.86 30.61
N PHE A 97 -6.23 5.89 29.70
CA PHE A 97 -5.71 6.00 28.35
C PHE A 97 -6.32 7.18 27.62
N HIS A 98 -5.47 8.01 27.03
CA HIS A 98 -5.86 9.15 26.21
C HIS A 98 -4.75 9.48 25.22
N CYS A 99 -5.09 10.14 24.12
CA CYS A 99 -4.19 10.52 23.04
C CYS A 99 -4.25 12.02 22.75
N LEU A 100 -3.14 12.59 22.27
CA LEU A 100 -3.09 14.00 21.87
C LEU A 100 -3.78 14.24 20.52
N VAL A 101 -3.75 13.24 19.62
CA VAL A 101 -4.41 13.29 18.32
C VAL A 101 -5.23 12.03 18.10
N GLY A 102 -6.43 12.21 17.56
CA GLY A 102 -7.35 11.12 17.24
C GLY A 102 -7.87 10.36 18.47
N ASP A 103 -7.84 10.96 19.67
CA ASP A 103 -8.38 10.28 20.85
C ASP A 103 -9.80 9.76 20.60
N CYS A 104 -10.06 8.53 21.01
CA CYS A 104 -11.35 7.89 20.77
C CYS A 104 -11.83 7.07 21.99
N GLY A 105 -11.40 7.47 23.18
CA GLY A 105 -11.76 6.85 24.44
C GLY A 105 -10.65 6.04 25.10
N VAL A 106 -11.01 5.40 26.21
CA VAL A 106 -10.06 4.90 27.22
C VAL A 106 -9.38 3.58 26.91
N TYR A 107 -9.51 3.05 25.70
CA TYR A 107 -8.95 1.75 25.32
C TYR A 107 -7.89 1.88 24.24
N ALA A 108 -6.77 1.17 24.41
CA ALA A 108 -5.67 1.19 23.45
C ALA A 108 -5.98 0.42 22.16
N ASP A 109 -6.96 -0.51 22.17
CA ASP A 109 -7.21 -1.47 21.09
C ASP A 109 -8.60 -1.33 20.44
N ARG A 110 -9.38 -0.32 20.82
CA ARG A 110 -10.71 -0.03 20.27
C ARG A 110 -11.12 1.41 20.53
N CYS A 111 -12.04 1.93 19.73
CA CYS A 111 -12.68 3.21 19.99
C CYS A 111 -14.02 3.02 20.68
N THR A 112 -14.33 3.88 21.65
CA THR A 112 -15.62 3.92 22.37
C THR A 112 -16.32 5.27 22.24
N THR A 113 -15.64 6.28 21.71
CA THR A 113 -16.22 7.57 21.35
C THR A 113 -16.09 7.82 19.85
N GLY A 114 -16.71 8.88 19.37
CA GLY A 114 -16.49 9.36 18.01
C GLY A 114 -15.03 9.72 17.76
N GLU A 115 -14.64 9.66 16.48
CA GLU A 115 -13.34 10.08 15.98
C GLU A 115 -13.10 11.57 16.28
N GLN A 116 -11.94 11.88 16.87
CA GLN A 116 -11.44 13.25 16.98
C GLN A 116 -10.58 13.62 15.76
N PRO A 117 -10.41 14.92 15.45
CA PRO A 117 -9.71 15.39 14.26
C PRO A 117 -8.37 14.66 13.99
N SER A 118 -8.29 13.98 12.85
CA SER A 118 -7.10 13.25 12.40
C SER A 118 -7.15 13.00 10.88
N SER A 119 -6.03 12.57 10.30
CA SER A 119 -6.01 12.02 8.94
C SER A 119 -6.74 10.68 8.88
N LEU A 120 -7.56 10.47 7.84
CA LEU A 120 -8.42 9.30 7.72
C LEU A 120 -8.13 8.46 6.48
N ALA A 121 -8.23 7.14 6.66
CA ALA A 121 -8.41 6.17 5.58
C ALA A 121 -9.83 5.63 5.66
N GLU A 122 -10.66 5.92 4.67
CA GLU A 122 -12.09 5.58 4.65
C GLU A 122 -12.37 4.46 3.66
N PHE A 123 -13.29 3.56 4.02
CA PHE A 123 -13.63 2.39 3.23
C PHE A 123 -15.12 2.08 3.27
N ASN A 124 -15.60 1.55 2.16
CA ASN A 124 -16.84 0.77 2.08
C ASN A 124 -16.49 -0.63 1.60
N PHE A 125 -16.71 -1.61 2.48
CA PHE A 125 -16.62 -3.02 2.20
C PHE A 125 -18.04 -3.60 2.23
N ASP A 126 -18.74 -3.50 1.11
CA ASP A 126 -20.10 -4.01 0.96
C ASP A 126 -20.16 -4.94 -0.26
N PRO A 127 -20.15 -6.27 -0.07
CA PRO A 127 -20.27 -7.21 -1.17
C PRO A 127 -21.54 -7.06 -2.02
N GLY A 128 -22.58 -6.40 -1.49
CA GLY A 128 -23.82 -6.09 -2.21
C GLY A 128 -23.77 -4.80 -3.03
N ASP A 129 -22.74 -3.97 -2.86
CA ASP A 129 -22.54 -2.72 -3.60
C ASP A 129 -21.63 -2.97 -4.81
N GLY A 130 -22.16 -2.78 -6.01
CA GLY A 130 -21.41 -2.95 -7.26
C GLY A 130 -20.24 -1.97 -7.45
N LEU A 131 -20.14 -0.94 -6.60
CA LEU A 131 -19.03 0.02 -6.56
C LEU A 131 -18.01 -0.31 -5.47
N ALA A 132 -18.23 -1.33 -4.66
CA ALA A 132 -17.35 -1.73 -3.58
C ALA A 132 -16.26 -2.74 -4.02
N PRO A 133 -15.15 -2.84 -3.26
CA PRO A 133 -14.77 -1.91 -2.21
C PRO A 133 -14.35 -0.57 -2.82
N TRP A 134 -14.85 0.52 -2.22
CA TRP A 134 -14.32 1.85 -2.48
C TRP A 134 -13.55 2.35 -1.26
N TYR A 135 -12.55 3.19 -1.53
CA TYR A 135 -11.65 3.71 -0.52
C TYR A 135 -11.17 5.11 -0.89
N ASN A 136 -10.81 5.87 0.14
CA ASN A 136 -10.19 7.17 -0.02
C ASN A 136 -9.32 7.53 1.19
N VAL A 137 -8.43 8.50 0.98
CA VAL A 137 -7.81 9.24 2.08
C VAL A 137 -8.53 10.56 2.24
N SER A 138 -8.89 10.89 3.47
CA SER A 138 -9.68 12.08 3.80
C SER A 138 -8.98 12.94 4.84
N TYR A 139 -8.72 14.19 4.45
CA TYR A 139 -8.27 15.30 5.28
C TYR A 139 -9.37 16.34 5.47
N VAL A 140 -10.62 15.94 5.24
CA VAL A 140 -11.81 16.80 5.29
C VAL A 140 -11.95 17.48 6.64
N ASN A 141 -11.69 16.77 7.74
CA ASN A 141 -11.78 17.31 9.09
C ASN A 141 -10.42 17.83 9.58
N ALA A 142 -9.34 17.11 9.29
CA ALA A 142 -8.00 17.48 9.72
C ALA A 142 -6.90 16.71 8.96
N PHE A 143 -5.68 17.20 9.08
CA PHE A 143 -4.45 16.48 8.73
C PHE A 143 -3.59 16.31 9.98
N SER A 144 -3.19 15.07 10.25
CA SER A 144 -2.24 14.73 11.30
C SER A 144 -0.98 14.06 10.72
N LEU A 145 -1.05 12.76 10.41
CA LEU A 145 0.00 12.04 9.68
C LEU A 145 -0.34 11.92 8.20
N PRO A 146 0.64 11.92 7.28
CA PRO A 146 0.41 11.52 5.91
C PRO A 146 -0.03 10.05 5.86
N ILE A 147 -1.04 9.78 5.03
CA ILE A 147 -1.57 8.43 4.82
C ILE A 147 -1.50 8.10 3.34
N THR A 148 -1.11 6.87 3.03
CA THR A 148 -1.36 6.25 1.72
C THR A 148 -2.13 4.94 1.88
N ILE A 149 -3.04 4.67 0.95
CA ILE A 149 -3.77 3.40 0.84
C ILE A 149 -3.37 2.75 -0.47
N SER A 150 -2.82 1.53 -0.41
CA SER A 150 -2.50 0.71 -1.58
C SER A 150 -3.37 -0.54 -1.59
N PRO A 151 -4.07 -0.86 -2.69
CA PRO A 151 -4.72 -2.16 -2.85
C PRO A 151 -3.68 -3.29 -2.93
N ASP A 152 -4.01 -4.44 -2.33
CA ASP A 152 -3.15 -5.62 -2.31
C ASP A 152 -3.60 -6.64 -3.36
N ASN A 153 -2.63 -7.22 -4.10
CA ASN A 153 -2.83 -8.24 -5.14
C ASN A 153 -3.80 -7.84 -6.26
N ALA A 154 -3.98 -6.54 -6.50
CA ALA A 154 -4.73 -6.04 -7.63
C ALA A 154 -3.85 -6.00 -8.90
N PRO A 155 -4.40 -6.29 -10.10
CA PRO A 155 -3.71 -6.04 -11.36
C PRO A 155 -3.28 -4.56 -11.45
N ALA A 156 -2.09 -4.31 -12.00
CA ALA A 156 -1.62 -2.94 -12.23
C ALA A 156 -2.68 -2.17 -13.05
N PRO A 157 -3.10 -0.96 -12.63
CA PRO A 157 -4.08 -0.20 -13.38
C PRO A 157 -3.55 0.10 -14.78
N PRO A 158 -4.39 0.01 -15.83
CA PRO A 158 -3.97 0.42 -17.16
C PRO A 158 -3.57 1.91 -17.14
N PRO A 159 -2.71 2.39 -18.05
CA PRO A 159 -2.39 3.81 -18.16
C PRO A 159 -3.69 4.63 -18.33
N GLY A 160 -3.98 5.54 -17.39
CA GLY A 160 -5.24 6.29 -17.35
C GLY A 160 -6.44 5.54 -16.76
N GLY A 161 -6.27 4.31 -16.28
CA GLY A 161 -7.29 3.51 -15.61
C GLY A 161 -7.58 4.00 -14.20
N GLY A 162 -8.87 4.20 -13.89
CA GLY A 162 -9.34 4.80 -12.63
C GLY A 162 -9.63 3.84 -11.47
N SER A 163 -9.24 2.56 -11.55
CA SER A 163 -9.47 1.56 -10.49
C SER A 163 -8.15 1.13 -9.82
N CYS A 164 -8.23 0.68 -8.57
CA CYS A 164 -7.10 0.08 -7.84
C CYS A 164 -5.82 0.95 -7.76
N GLN A 165 -5.94 2.28 -7.74
CA GLN A 165 -4.81 3.19 -7.61
C GLN A 165 -4.46 3.49 -6.14
N VAL A 166 -3.19 3.81 -5.88
CA VAL A 166 -2.78 4.32 -4.57
C VAL A 166 -3.47 5.65 -4.29
N MET A 167 -4.08 5.78 -3.11
CA MET A 167 -4.74 7.00 -2.64
C MET A 167 -3.98 7.65 -1.49
N GLY A 168 -4.13 8.97 -1.34
CA GLY A 168 -3.37 9.77 -0.38
C GLY A 168 -1.94 10.09 -0.83
N CYS A 169 -1.14 10.60 0.10
CA CYS A 169 0.23 11.05 -0.17
C CYS A 169 1.13 10.80 1.05
N ALA A 170 2.39 10.48 0.80
CA ALA A 170 3.39 10.32 1.85
C ALA A 170 3.97 11.64 2.36
N LYS A 171 3.69 12.74 1.65
CA LYS A 171 4.20 14.07 1.96
C LYS A 171 3.60 14.64 3.24
N ASP A 172 4.45 15.20 4.10
CA ASP A 172 4.00 15.99 5.25
C ASP A 172 3.35 17.30 4.81
N LEU A 173 2.10 17.50 5.23
CA LEU A 173 1.28 18.66 4.91
C LEU A 173 1.23 19.68 6.06
N LEU A 174 1.70 19.36 7.27
CA LEU A 174 1.76 20.29 8.40
C LEU A 174 2.55 21.58 8.10
N PRO A 175 3.63 21.58 7.29
CA PRO A 175 4.33 22.80 6.89
C PRO A 175 3.45 23.80 6.11
N TYR A 176 2.44 23.30 5.38
CA TYR A 176 1.53 24.09 4.53
C TYR A 176 0.25 24.50 5.25
N CYS A 177 0.05 24.03 6.48
CA CYS A 177 -1.11 24.39 7.30
C CYS A 177 -1.15 25.91 7.56
N PRO A 178 -2.30 26.59 7.33
CA PRO A 178 -2.47 27.98 7.72
C PRO A 178 -2.24 28.13 9.23
N ALA A 179 -1.52 29.19 9.64
CA ALA A 179 -1.07 29.35 11.02
C ALA A 179 -2.20 29.28 12.07
N GLY A 180 -3.39 29.80 11.74
CA GLY A 180 -4.58 29.77 12.62
C GLY A 180 -5.24 28.39 12.78
N ASN A 181 -4.81 27.39 12.02
CA ASN A 181 -5.37 26.05 12.01
C ASN A 181 -4.43 24.99 12.63
N VAL A 182 -3.24 25.41 13.07
CA VAL A 182 -2.22 24.51 13.62
C VAL A 182 -2.45 24.29 15.11
N THR A 183 -2.47 23.03 15.53
CA THR A 183 -2.26 22.63 16.93
C THR A 183 -0.83 22.14 17.11
N TYR A 184 -0.19 22.59 18.19
CA TYR A 184 1.20 22.30 18.53
C TYR A 184 1.31 21.30 19.67
N HIS A 185 2.37 20.51 19.65
CA HIS A 185 2.72 19.59 20.73
C HIS A 185 3.02 20.38 22.00
N PRO A 186 2.39 20.05 23.13
CA PRO A 186 2.51 20.85 24.35
C PRO A 186 3.95 20.90 24.90
N SER A 187 4.72 19.81 24.80
CA SER A 187 6.10 19.76 25.29
C SER A 187 7.18 20.15 24.27
N THR A 188 7.04 19.79 22.98
CA THR A 188 8.10 19.99 21.98
C THR A 188 7.87 21.23 21.11
N GLY A 189 6.66 21.80 21.10
CA GLY A 189 6.29 22.90 20.21
C GLY A 189 6.23 22.50 18.73
N ALA A 190 6.34 21.21 18.40
CA ALA A 190 6.22 20.74 17.02
C ALA A 190 4.76 20.86 16.52
N ARG A 191 4.55 21.09 15.22
CA ARG A 191 3.21 21.00 14.62
C ARG A 191 2.71 19.56 14.72
N MET A 192 1.47 19.35 15.15
CA MET A 192 0.90 17.99 15.32
C MET A 192 -0.35 17.73 14.49
N LEU A 193 -1.17 18.77 14.32
CA LEU A 193 -2.48 18.65 13.73
C LEU A 193 -2.81 19.96 13.01
N CYS A 194 -3.36 19.83 11.81
CA CYS A 194 -3.93 20.93 11.05
C CYS A 194 -5.44 20.70 10.95
N THR A 195 -6.24 21.50 11.63
CA THR A 195 -7.70 21.30 11.69
C THR A 195 -8.40 22.15 10.63
N ASN A 196 -9.25 21.53 9.82
CA ASN A 196 -10.05 22.25 8.83
C ASN A 196 -11.07 23.15 9.57
N PRO A 197 -11.06 24.48 9.34
CA PRO A 197 -12.01 25.37 10.01
C PRO A 197 -13.43 25.24 9.48
N ASN A 198 -13.61 24.71 8.27
CA ASN A 198 -14.92 24.42 7.71
C ASN A 198 -14.81 23.26 6.71
N ARG A 199 -15.25 22.08 7.14
CA ARG A 199 -15.22 20.88 6.30
C ARG A 199 -16.10 20.96 5.04
N ASP A 200 -17.13 21.80 5.05
CA ASP A 200 -18.17 21.89 4.01
C ASP A 200 -18.00 23.07 3.06
N ALA A 201 -16.87 23.78 3.14
CA ALA A 201 -16.50 24.83 2.20
C ALA A 201 -15.02 24.77 1.85
N GLN A 202 -14.67 25.31 0.69
CA GLN A 202 -13.27 25.59 0.37
C GLN A 202 -12.74 26.69 1.30
N THR A 203 -11.53 26.48 1.83
CA THR A 203 -10.84 27.37 2.76
C THR A 203 -9.36 27.43 2.40
N PRO A 204 -8.58 28.40 2.94
CA PRO A 204 -7.13 28.39 2.79
C PRO A 204 -6.47 27.06 3.23
N TYR A 205 -7.08 26.35 4.20
CA TYR A 205 -6.68 25.00 4.58
C TYR A 205 -6.86 24.00 3.43
N SER A 206 -8.06 23.91 2.86
CA SER A 206 -8.38 22.89 1.85
C SER A 206 -7.60 23.13 0.54
N GLU A 207 -7.40 24.41 0.18
CA GLU A 207 -6.58 24.83 -0.95
C GLU A 207 -5.10 24.47 -0.74
N ALA A 208 -4.55 24.73 0.45
CA ALA A 208 -3.16 24.40 0.76
C ALA A 208 -2.91 22.89 0.70
N LEU A 209 -3.81 22.08 1.25
CA LEU A 209 -3.65 20.63 1.27
C LEU A 209 -3.84 20.01 -0.11
N LYS A 210 -4.88 20.41 -0.87
CA LYS A 210 -5.13 19.81 -2.20
C LYS A 210 -4.00 20.10 -3.18
N ALA A 211 -3.37 21.28 -3.09
CA ALA A 211 -2.22 21.63 -3.91
C ALA A 211 -1.00 20.73 -3.67
N GLN A 212 -0.89 20.14 -2.47
CA GLN A 212 0.22 19.26 -2.10
C GLN A 212 -0.13 17.77 -2.19
N CYS A 213 -1.42 17.43 -2.09
CA CYS A 213 -1.93 16.07 -2.16
C CYS A 213 -3.27 16.00 -2.91
N PRO A 214 -3.24 15.91 -4.26
CA PRO A 214 -4.45 15.89 -5.08
C PRO A 214 -5.23 14.57 -5.02
N TYR A 215 -4.64 13.51 -4.43
CA TYR A 215 -5.24 12.18 -4.31
C TYR A 215 -5.92 11.94 -2.94
N ALA A 216 -6.31 13.00 -2.24
CA ALA A 216 -7.04 12.94 -0.98
C ALA A 216 -8.14 14.00 -0.95
N TYR A 217 -9.23 13.73 -0.22
CA TYR A 217 -10.22 14.77 0.06
C TYR A 217 -9.61 15.82 1.00
N SER A 218 -9.69 17.10 0.64
CA SER A 218 -9.33 18.20 1.55
C SER A 218 -10.56 18.94 2.11
N TRP A 219 -11.74 18.65 1.59
CA TRP A 219 -13.05 19.15 2.01
C TRP A 219 -14.17 18.25 1.46
N SER A 220 -15.41 18.40 1.95
CA SER A 220 -16.47 17.39 1.80
C SER A 220 -17.06 17.21 0.41
N ARG A 221 -16.87 18.17 -0.51
CA ARG A 221 -17.33 18.07 -1.90
C ARG A 221 -16.20 18.21 -2.92
N HIS A 222 -14.98 17.81 -2.52
CA HIS A 222 -13.78 17.87 -3.36
C HIS A 222 -13.92 17.06 -4.65
N ASP A 223 -14.75 16.02 -4.64
CA ASP A 223 -15.14 15.18 -5.78
C ASP A 223 -16.11 15.85 -6.76
N GLN A 224 -16.82 16.90 -6.35
CA GLN A 224 -17.73 17.65 -7.22
C GLN A 224 -16.99 18.66 -8.11
N GLU A 225 -15.71 18.93 -7.82
CA GLU A 225 -14.84 19.75 -8.66
C GLU A 225 -14.41 18.96 -9.92
N PRO A 226 -14.56 19.52 -11.13
CA PRO A 226 -14.21 18.83 -12.36
C PRO A 226 -12.75 18.36 -12.40
N GLY A 227 -12.55 17.08 -12.73
CA GLY A 227 -11.22 16.47 -12.88
C GLY A 227 -10.63 15.89 -11.58
N ASN A 228 -11.27 16.12 -10.43
CA ASN A 228 -10.80 15.56 -9.17
C ASN A 228 -11.17 14.08 -9.06
N GLN A 229 -10.18 13.29 -8.65
CA GLN A 229 -10.30 11.84 -8.53
C GLN A 229 -9.80 11.43 -7.14
N VAL A 230 -10.63 11.68 -6.13
CA VAL A 230 -10.28 11.55 -4.70
C VAL A 230 -10.84 10.30 -4.02
N MET A 231 -11.55 9.44 -4.76
CA MET A 231 -11.99 8.11 -4.34
C MET A 231 -11.63 7.09 -5.43
N ARG A 232 -11.36 5.84 -5.04
CA ARG A 232 -11.12 4.73 -5.96
C ARG A 232 -11.93 3.50 -5.58
N GLN A 233 -12.23 2.71 -6.59
CA GLN A 233 -12.83 1.38 -6.46
C GLN A 233 -11.79 0.32 -6.75
N CYS A 234 -11.87 -0.84 -6.10
CA CYS A 234 -11.01 -1.97 -6.42
C CYS A 234 -11.68 -3.33 -6.15
N ALA A 235 -12.58 -3.76 -7.04
CA ALA A 235 -13.29 -5.04 -6.93
C ALA A 235 -12.40 -6.29 -6.88
N ASN A 236 -11.18 -6.22 -7.44
CA ASN A 236 -10.30 -7.38 -7.60
C ASN A 236 -9.14 -7.42 -6.59
N CYS A 237 -9.10 -6.55 -5.57
CA CYS A 237 -8.09 -6.66 -4.53
C CYS A 237 -8.45 -7.72 -3.50
N SER A 238 -7.43 -8.27 -2.84
CA SER A 238 -7.61 -9.15 -1.67
C SER A 238 -7.65 -8.39 -0.33
N GLY A 239 -7.37 -7.08 -0.37
CA GLY A 239 -7.18 -6.26 0.81
C GLY A 239 -6.49 -4.95 0.49
N PHE A 240 -6.12 -4.22 1.53
CA PHE A 240 -5.49 -2.92 1.44
C PHE A 240 -4.37 -2.76 2.46
N THR A 241 -3.25 -2.15 2.04
CA THR A 241 -2.20 -1.66 2.92
C THR A 241 -2.38 -0.16 3.18
N ILE A 242 -2.62 0.21 4.44
CA ILE A 242 -2.60 1.59 4.93
C ILE A 242 -1.22 1.87 5.52
N THR A 243 -0.53 2.88 4.99
CA THR A 243 0.78 3.32 5.52
C THR A 243 0.66 4.71 6.14
N PHE A 244 1.09 4.84 7.39
CA PHE A 244 1.23 6.12 8.09
C PHE A 244 2.69 6.56 8.01
N HIS A 245 2.94 7.75 7.45
CA HIS A 245 4.30 8.26 7.20
C HIS A 245 4.74 9.26 8.28
N ALA A 246 6.04 9.57 8.35
CA ALA A 246 6.54 10.52 9.34
C ALA A 246 6.22 11.99 8.97
N PRO A 247 5.85 12.86 9.93
CA PRO A 247 5.90 14.30 9.74
C PRO A 247 7.36 14.73 9.50
N GLY A 248 7.61 15.66 8.58
CA GLY A 248 8.94 16.10 8.21
C GLY A 248 9.73 15.13 7.32
N SER A 249 9.17 13.98 6.94
CA SER A 249 9.70 13.28 5.77
C SER A 249 9.39 14.13 4.54
N THR A 250 10.41 14.66 3.88
CA THR A 250 10.37 14.71 2.41
C THR A 250 9.89 13.33 1.95
N GLU A 251 9.00 13.26 0.94
CA GLU A 251 8.61 12.00 0.25
C GLU A 251 9.66 10.92 0.43
N PRO A 252 9.32 9.61 0.59
CA PRO A 252 10.32 8.56 0.45
C PRO A 252 10.91 8.75 -0.93
N THR A 253 12.00 9.51 -0.97
CA THR A 253 12.70 9.85 -2.19
C THR A 253 13.16 8.48 -2.59
N PRO A 254 12.95 8.08 -3.85
CA PRO A 254 13.47 6.80 -4.28
C PRO A 254 14.90 6.71 -3.76
N ARG A 255 15.22 5.74 -2.90
CA ARG A 255 16.51 5.80 -2.21
C ARG A 255 17.55 5.64 -3.30
N VAL A 256 18.33 6.69 -3.53
CA VAL A 256 19.26 6.73 -4.66
C VAL A 256 20.67 6.53 -4.18
N GLY A 257 21.32 5.46 -4.63
CA GLY A 257 22.69 5.18 -4.27
C GLY A 257 23.13 3.78 -4.67
N PRO A 258 24.31 3.35 -4.20
CA PRO A 258 24.82 2.02 -4.46
C PRO A 258 23.99 0.96 -3.74
N VAL A 259 23.71 -0.14 -4.43
CA VAL A 259 23.21 -1.38 -3.80
C VAL A 259 24.41 -2.31 -3.62
N VAL A 260 24.81 -2.55 -2.37
CA VAL A 260 26.04 -3.27 -2.03
C VAL A 260 25.71 -4.72 -1.67
N GLY A 261 26.42 -5.66 -2.27
CA GLY A 261 26.24 -7.10 -2.08
C GLY A 261 27.52 -7.80 -1.63
N LEU A 262 27.74 -8.99 -2.19
CA LEU A 262 28.87 -9.86 -1.85
C LEU A 262 30.22 -9.13 -1.93
N ALA A 263 31.08 -9.38 -0.93
CA ALA A 263 32.43 -8.82 -0.84
C ALA A 263 32.48 -7.27 -0.93
N ASP A 264 31.45 -6.60 -0.38
CA ASP A 264 31.30 -5.13 -0.38
C ASP A 264 31.32 -4.50 -1.78
N LYS A 265 30.99 -5.29 -2.81
CA LYS A 265 30.88 -4.84 -4.21
C LYS A 265 29.46 -4.41 -4.55
N CYS A 266 29.34 -3.58 -5.56
CA CYS A 266 28.10 -2.93 -5.95
C CYS A 266 27.39 -3.69 -7.08
N MET A 267 26.07 -3.64 -7.06
CA MET A 267 25.24 -3.93 -8.23
C MET A 267 25.51 -2.90 -9.31
N ASP A 268 25.82 -3.37 -10.51
CA ASP A 268 26.40 -2.57 -11.58
C ASP A 268 25.73 -2.90 -12.93
N VAL A 269 25.41 -1.88 -13.71
CA VAL A 269 25.01 -2.04 -15.12
C VAL A 269 26.26 -2.16 -15.98
N ASP A 270 26.43 -3.28 -16.67
CA ASP A 270 27.64 -3.55 -17.45
C ASP A 270 27.96 -2.43 -18.46
N GLY A 271 29.18 -1.90 -18.36
CA GLY A 271 29.67 -0.80 -19.18
C GLY A 271 28.88 0.51 -19.08
N ALA A 272 28.04 0.68 -18.05
CA ALA A 272 27.04 1.74 -17.96
C ALA A 272 26.11 1.80 -19.20
N ASN A 273 25.90 0.67 -19.89
CA ASN A 273 25.16 0.63 -21.14
C ASN A 273 23.65 0.64 -20.88
N PRO A 274 22.92 1.72 -21.25
CA PRO A 274 21.49 1.81 -21.00
C PRO A 274 20.66 1.01 -22.00
N ALA A 275 21.24 0.15 -22.86
CA ALA A 275 20.46 -0.69 -23.77
C ALA A 275 19.61 -1.72 -23.00
N ASP A 276 18.50 -2.13 -23.60
CA ASP A 276 17.74 -3.27 -23.09
C ASP A 276 18.59 -4.54 -23.15
N ARG A 277 18.42 -5.40 -22.14
CA ARG A 277 19.12 -6.69 -21.95
C ARG A 277 20.59 -6.57 -21.52
N THR A 278 21.08 -5.36 -21.22
CA THR A 278 22.40 -5.18 -20.60
C THR A 278 22.49 -5.99 -19.31
N VAL A 279 23.63 -6.65 -19.08
CA VAL A 279 23.85 -7.47 -17.87
C VAL A 279 23.79 -6.56 -16.65
N VAL A 280 23.13 -7.01 -15.58
CA VAL A 280 23.41 -6.47 -14.24
C VAL A 280 24.38 -7.43 -13.54
N GLN A 281 25.47 -6.89 -13.03
CA GLN A 281 26.61 -7.63 -12.52
C GLN A 281 27.06 -7.13 -11.15
N LEU A 282 27.93 -7.90 -10.50
CA LEU A 282 28.69 -7.46 -9.35
C LEU A 282 29.97 -6.75 -9.83
N TYR A 283 30.26 -5.56 -9.30
CA TYR A 283 31.46 -4.82 -9.64
C TYR A 283 31.98 -4.00 -8.47
N THR A 284 33.29 -3.75 -8.43
CA THR A 284 33.92 -2.85 -7.46
C THR A 284 33.17 -1.51 -7.39
N CYS A 285 32.77 -1.11 -6.18
CA CYS A 285 32.01 0.12 -5.98
C CYS A 285 32.78 1.34 -6.49
N ASN A 286 32.10 2.19 -7.24
CA ASN A 286 32.60 3.43 -7.84
C ASN A 286 31.47 4.48 -7.90
N THR A 287 31.76 5.66 -8.45
CA THR A 287 30.84 6.80 -8.47
C THR A 287 30.10 6.96 -9.81
N SER A 288 30.17 5.98 -10.71
CA SER A 288 29.53 6.05 -12.02
C SER A 288 28.01 5.88 -11.92
N ALA A 289 27.30 6.32 -12.97
CA ALA A 289 25.85 6.16 -13.06
C ALA A 289 25.41 4.68 -13.15
N ALA A 290 26.32 3.76 -13.51
CA ALA A 290 26.06 2.32 -13.57
C ALA A 290 25.70 1.69 -12.22
N GLN A 291 26.10 2.33 -11.12
CA GLN A 291 25.88 1.85 -9.75
C GLN A 291 24.95 2.75 -8.95
N ARG A 292 24.33 3.75 -9.60
CA ARG A 292 23.38 4.66 -8.97
C ARG A 292 21.97 4.14 -9.19
N TRP A 293 21.49 3.36 -8.23
CA TRP A 293 20.18 2.73 -8.25
C TRP A 293 19.16 3.53 -7.46
N THR A 294 17.95 3.61 -7.99
CA THR A 294 16.76 4.24 -7.45
C THR A 294 15.83 3.14 -6.95
N ILE A 295 15.64 3.04 -5.63
CA ILE A 295 14.67 2.10 -5.04
C ILE A 295 13.27 2.74 -5.08
N GLY A 296 12.43 2.31 -6.01
CA GLY A 296 11.07 2.82 -6.20
C GLY A 296 10.11 2.37 -5.10
N THR A 297 9.13 3.21 -4.80
CA THR A 297 8.00 2.88 -3.90
C THR A 297 6.98 1.96 -4.55
N ASP A 298 7.07 1.79 -5.87
CA ASP A 298 6.24 0.93 -6.71
C ASP A 298 6.80 -0.50 -6.89
N GLY A 299 7.78 -0.87 -6.05
CA GLY A 299 8.44 -2.17 -6.08
C GLY A 299 9.49 -2.35 -7.16
N THR A 300 9.76 -1.33 -7.99
CA THR A 300 10.84 -1.38 -8.99
C THR A 300 12.18 -0.92 -8.44
N ILE A 301 13.28 -1.42 -9.01
CA ILE A 301 14.64 -0.93 -8.76
C ILE A 301 15.16 -0.41 -10.10
N ARG A 302 15.63 0.84 -10.16
CA ARG A 302 15.88 1.54 -11.43
C ARG A 302 17.29 2.10 -11.54
N ALA A 303 17.91 2.00 -12.71
CA ALA A 303 19.15 2.68 -13.06
C ALA A 303 19.12 3.11 -14.53
N LEU A 304 19.80 4.21 -14.86
CA LEU A 304 19.91 4.71 -16.24
C LEU A 304 18.56 4.86 -16.99
N GLY A 305 17.49 5.19 -16.27
CA GLY A 305 16.14 5.34 -16.83
C GLY A 305 15.41 4.02 -17.12
N LYS A 306 15.93 2.89 -16.65
CA LYS A 306 15.40 1.53 -16.86
C LYS A 306 15.28 0.76 -15.56
N CYS A 307 14.65 -0.41 -15.62
CA CYS A 307 14.32 -1.24 -14.48
C CYS A 307 15.23 -2.48 -14.38
N LEU A 308 15.50 -2.91 -13.15
CA LEU A 308 16.11 -4.20 -12.82
C LEU A 308 15.09 -5.30 -13.16
N ASP A 309 15.44 -6.13 -14.13
CA ASP A 309 14.50 -6.99 -14.86
C ASP A 309 15.00 -8.43 -14.86
N VAL A 310 14.07 -9.37 -14.64
CA VAL A 310 14.32 -10.79 -14.85
C VAL A 310 14.10 -11.14 -16.32
N ALA A 311 15.14 -11.64 -16.98
CA ALA A 311 15.14 -11.88 -18.41
C ALA A 311 13.95 -12.75 -18.86
N ASP A 312 13.22 -12.25 -19.86
CA ASP A 312 12.04 -12.89 -20.46
C ASP A 312 10.97 -13.33 -19.44
N ALA A 313 10.93 -12.67 -18.27
CA ALA A 313 10.07 -13.02 -17.15
C ALA A 313 10.23 -14.48 -16.67
N GLY A 314 11.42 -15.06 -16.91
CA GLY A 314 11.75 -16.43 -16.53
C GLY A 314 11.68 -16.66 -15.03
N THR A 315 11.31 -17.86 -14.62
CA THR A 315 11.15 -18.20 -13.20
C THR A 315 12.19 -19.19 -12.70
N ALA A 316 13.05 -19.74 -13.55
CA ALA A 316 14.00 -20.79 -13.17
C ALA A 316 15.25 -20.24 -12.45
N ASN A 317 15.91 -21.08 -11.65
CA ASN A 317 17.25 -20.79 -11.15
C ASN A 317 18.20 -20.47 -12.32
N TYR A 318 19.13 -19.56 -12.07
CA TYR A 318 20.08 -19.02 -13.05
C TYR A 318 19.45 -18.19 -14.17
N THR A 319 18.16 -17.85 -14.10
CA THR A 319 17.58 -16.85 -15.00
C THR A 319 18.32 -15.53 -14.78
N ARG A 320 18.84 -14.97 -15.85
CA ARG A 320 19.66 -13.75 -15.81
C ARG A 320 18.84 -12.55 -15.36
N VAL A 321 19.47 -11.68 -14.59
CA VAL A 321 18.97 -10.33 -14.30
C VAL A 321 19.66 -9.32 -15.20
N GLN A 322 18.87 -8.40 -15.73
CA GLN A 322 19.27 -7.47 -16.78
C GLN A 322 18.67 -6.08 -16.55
N LEU A 323 19.13 -5.11 -17.32
CA LEU A 323 18.50 -3.81 -17.43
C LEU A 323 17.47 -3.86 -18.57
N TYR A 324 16.24 -3.40 -18.32
CA TYR A 324 15.20 -3.38 -19.36
C TYR A 324 14.27 -2.18 -19.21
N THR A 325 13.68 -1.76 -20.33
CA THR A 325 12.63 -0.74 -20.36
C THR A 325 11.56 -1.05 -19.32
N CYS A 326 11.29 -0.09 -18.42
CA CYS A 326 10.31 -0.26 -17.37
C CYS A 326 8.92 -0.56 -17.96
N ASN A 327 8.28 -1.60 -17.42
CA ASN A 327 6.95 -2.08 -17.79
C ASN A 327 6.21 -2.53 -16.52
N THR A 328 5.02 -3.10 -16.68
CA THR A 328 4.14 -3.48 -15.57
C THR A 328 4.23 -4.97 -15.20
N SER A 329 5.18 -5.72 -15.77
CA SER A 329 5.32 -7.15 -15.48
C SER A 329 5.92 -7.41 -14.10
N GLY A 330 5.60 -8.58 -13.52
CA GLY A 330 6.19 -9.02 -12.26
C GLY A 330 7.69 -9.30 -12.34
N ALA A 331 8.27 -9.37 -13.55
CA ALA A 331 9.71 -9.55 -13.77
C ALA A 331 10.55 -8.36 -13.27
N GLN A 332 9.93 -7.19 -13.09
CA GLN A 332 10.59 -5.94 -12.66
C GLN A 332 10.27 -5.56 -11.22
N GLN A 333 9.57 -6.44 -10.50
CA GLN A 333 9.14 -6.23 -9.14
C GLN A 333 10.09 -6.92 -8.16
N TRP A 334 10.47 -6.21 -7.10
CA TRP A 334 11.43 -6.66 -6.10
C TRP A 334 10.97 -6.30 -4.70
N ARG A 335 10.99 -7.28 -3.81
CA ARG A 335 10.63 -7.14 -2.40
C ARG A 335 11.86 -7.37 -1.53
N ALA A 336 12.27 -6.33 -0.81
CA ALA A 336 13.26 -6.46 0.24
C ALA A 336 12.69 -7.28 1.41
N THR A 337 13.44 -8.26 1.90
CA THR A 337 13.06 -9.09 3.06
C THR A 337 13.82 -8.65 4.32
N ALA A 338 13.32 -9.05 5.50
CA ALA A 338 14.03 -8.82 6.77
C ALA A 338 15.42 -9.50 6.81
N ALA A 339 15.65 -10.51 5.96
CA ALA A 339 16.92 -11.19 5.82
C ALA A 339 17.87 -10.49 4.83
N LEU A 340 17.61 -9.23 4.46
CA LEU A 340 18.37 -8.43 3.49
C LEU A 340 18.44 -9.05 2.08
N GLN A 341 17.42 -9.80 1.68
CA GLN A 341 17.34 -10.33 0.31
C GLN A 341 16.45 -9.45 -0.55
N LEU A 342 16.64 -9.51 -1.87
CA LEU A 342 15.73 -8.95 -2.86
C LEU A 342 15.00 -10.10 -3.55
N GLN A 343 13.77 -10.37 -3.14
CA GLN A 343 12.94 -11.43 -3.71
C GLN A 343 12.11 -10.88 -4.88
N ASN A 344 12.11 -11.56 -6.02
CA ASN A 344 11.18 -11.29 -7.10
C ASN A 344 9.84 -12.02 -6.82
N PRO A 345 8.72 -11.31 -6.61
CA PRO A 345 7.45 -11.94 -6.22
C PRO A 345 6.88 -12.90 -7.27
N GLN A 346 7.11 -12.65 -8.56
CA GLN A 346 6.61 -13.49 -9.65
C GLN A 346 7.25 -14.89 -9.65
N SER A 347 8.57 -14.96 -9.45
CA SER A 347 9.31 -16.22 -9.43
C SER A 347 9.39 -16.87 -8.04
N GLY A 348 9.20 -16.08 -6.98
CA GLY A 348 9.46 -16.48 -5.59
C GLY A 348 10.95 -16.58 -5.24
N ARG A 349 11.85 -16.26 -6.18
CA ARG A 349 13.31 -16.40 -6.06
C ARG A 349 14.00 -15.09 -5.68
N CYS A 350 15.24 -15.18 -5.23
CA CYS A 350 16.03 -14.05 -4.76
C CYS A 350 17.10 -13.65 -5.79
N LEU A 351 17.44 -12.36 -5.80
CA LEU A 351 18.58 -11.83 -6.53
C LEU A 351 19.88 -12.38 -5.95
N ASP A 352 20.70 -12.97 -6.80
CA ASP A 352 21.86 -13.77 -6.42
C ASP A 352 23.10 -13.39 -7.26
N VAL A 353 24.26 -13.30 -6.63
CA VAL A 353 25.56 -13.25 -7.33
C VAL A 353 25.92 -14.65 -7.81
N SER A 354 25.88 -14.89 -9.12
CA SER A 354 26.03 -16.22 -9.73
C SER A 354 27.25 -17.00 -9.18
N GLY A 355 26.98 -18.20 -8.66
CA GLY A 355 27.99 -19.10 -8.11
C GLY A 355 28.70 -18.57 -6.86
N ALA A 356 28.15 -17.55 -6.20
CA ALA A 356 28.79 -16.81 -5.10
C ALA A 356 30.20 -16.30 -5.46
N ASN A 357 30.45 -16.01 -6.75
CA ASN A 357 31.75 -15.56 -7.22
C ASN A 357 31.93 -14.05 -6.94
N PRO A 358 32.91 -13.62 -6.13
CA PRO A 358 33.11 -12.22 -5.80
C PRO A 358 33.86 -11.44 -6.89
N ALA A 359 34.26 -12.07 -8.00
CA ALA A 359 34.97 -11.40 -9.07
C ALA A 359 34.11 -10.30 -9.73
N ASP A 360 34.76 -9.22 -10.15
CA ASP A 360 34.11 -8.19 -10.96
C ASP A 360 33.54 -8.80 -12.24
N ARG A 361 32.40 -8.26 -12.67
CA ARG A 361 31.62 -8.71 -13.83
C ARG A 361 30.92 -10.07 -13.66
N THR A 362 30.83 -10.57 -12.42
CA THR A 362 29.99 -11.74 -12.12
C THR A 362 28.51 -11.36 -12.32
N PRO A 363 27.76 -12.05 -13.21
CA PRO A 363 26.35 -11.71 -13.46
C PRO A 363 25.47 -11.95 -12.24
N LEU A 364 24.43 -11.12 -12.11
CA LEU A 364 23.35 -11.38 -11.17
C LEU A 364 22.27 -12.26 -11.83
N VAL A 365 21.71 -13.18 -11.05
CA VAL A 365 20.71 -14.14 -11.49
C VAL A 365 19.59 -14.28 -10.46
N LEU A 366 18.50 -14.94 -10.84
CA LEU A 366 17.57 -15.52 -9.88
C LEU A 366 18.11 -16.84 -9.34
N TYR A 367 17.98 -17.03 -8.04
CA TYR A 367 18.20 -18.32 -7.40
C TYR A 367 17.24 -18.52 -6.23
N ASP A 368 16.99 -19.77 -5.86
CA ASP A 368 16.19 -20.10 -4.68
C ASP A 368 16.74 -19.36 -3.45
N CYS A 369 15.83 -18.74 -2.69
CA CYS A 369 16.21 -17.89 -1.57
C CYS A 369 16.92 -18.70 -0.47
N HIS A 370 18.10 -18.26 -0.06
CA HIS A 370 18.93 -18.91 0.95
C HIS A 370 19.70 -17.92 1.83
N THR A 371 20.40 -18.41 2.86
CA THR A 371 21.09 -17.57 3.84
C THR A 371 22.49 -17.11 3.42
N GLY A 372 23.03 -17.61 2.30
CA GLY A 372 24.35 -17.25 1.78
C GLY A 372 24.53 -15.74 1.52
N ALA A 373 25.76 -15.26 1.69
CA ALA A 373 26.13 -13.85 1.56
C ALA A 373 25.89 -13.28 0.15
N ASN A 374 25.92 -14.13 -0.88
CA ASN A 374 25.66 -13.79 -2.28
C ASN A 374 24.21 -13.38 -2.59
N GLN A 375 23.30 -13.45 -1.60
CA GLN A 375 21.92 -12.92 -1.71
C GLN A 375 21.63 -11.80 -0.71
N LYS A 376 22.66 -11.26 -0.04
CA LYS A 376 22.50 -10.17 0.93
C LYS A 376 22.81 -8.85 0.25
N TRP A 377 21.85 -7.94 0.28
CA TRP A 377 21.91 -6.66 -0.40
C TRP A 377 21.61 -5.52 0.58
N ARG A 378 22.59 -4.64 0.76
CA ARG A 378 22.41 -3.38 1.47
C ARG A 378 21.95 -2.32 0.47
N LEU A 379 20.70 -1.91 0.63
CA LEU A 379 20.08 -0.84 -0.16
C LEU A 379 20.58 0.54 0.33
N PRO A 380 20.56 1.57 -0.54
CA PRO A 380 20.88 2.95 -0.16
C PRO A 380 19.88 3.53 0.84
#